data_AF-A0A6J4Q490-F1
#
_entry.id   AF-A0A6J4Q490-F1
#
_cell.length_a   1.000
_cell.length_b   1.000
_cell.length_c   1.000
_cell.angle_alpha   90.00
_cell.angle_beta   90.00
_cell.angle_gamma   90.00
#
_symmetry.space_group_name_H-M   'P 1'
#
loop_
_entity.id
_entity.type
_entity.pdbx_description
1 polymer ?
#
loop_
_entity_poly.entity_id
_entity_poly.type
_entity_poly.pdbx_seq_one_letter_code
_entity_poly.pdbx_strand_id
1 'polypeptide(L)'
;MRGTTVSTAAGGWRLGVVVLAALAAGLLGVLLAQGPARAHDHLVPETALKKGDRGLQSGTRVMESSWRRPSGDLCELETTFYRTRFPETDSVAAGARLRVRTFKAQRPDSFEIAAYRAVDAEGRPVGEGRLLGRTLERVVENGRTVAWDAVFSVKNPGRDYYLISEGHWQDREGCGDDQYASWSFHVKTRA
;
A
#
# COMPACT_ATOMS: atom_id res chain seq x y z
N MET A 1 -42.84 55.31 53.99
CA MET A 1 -41.46 54.79 54.02
C MET A 1 -41.53 53.27 54.19
N ARG A 2 -40.62 52.55 53.53
CA ARG A 2 -40.75 51.14 53.12
C ARG A 2 -40.88 50.16 54.28
N GLY A 3 -41.86 49.25 54.15
CA GLY A 3 -41.90 47.98 54.87
C GLY A 3 -41.17 46.89 54.08
N THR A 4 -40.48 46.04 54.82
CA THR A 4 -39.70 44.89 54.37
C THR A 4 -40.62 43.71 54.08
N THR A 5 -40.38 43.00 52.98
CA THR A 5 -40.75 41.58 52.85
C THR A 5 -39.60 40.82 52.23
N VAL A 6 -39.09 39.85 52.99
CA VAL A 6 -38.27 38.75 52.52
C VAL A 6 -39.21 37.72 51.90
N SER A 7 -38.86 37.19 50.73
CA SER A 7 -39.38 35.91 50.26
C SER A 7 -38.24 35.08 49.67
N THR A 8 -37.96 33.97 50.32
CA THR A 8 -37.09 32.88 49.87
C THR A 8 -37.97 31.87 49.12
N ALA A 9 -37.54 31.37 47.96
CA ALA A 9 -37.57 29.92 47.62
C ALA A 9 -37.27 29.64 46.14
N ALA A 10 -36.26 28.78 45.96
CA ALA A 10 -36.26 27.55 45.17
C ALA A 10 -36.50 27.56 43.65
N GLY A 11 -35.56 26.92 42.95
CA GLY A 11 -35.74 26.35 41.61
C GLY A 11 -34.51 26.64 40.75
N GLY A 12 -33.76 25.69 40.23
CA GLY A 12 -33.90 24.25 40.15
C GLY A 12 -32.84 23.78 39.17
N TRP A 13 -32.20 22.65 39.48
CA TRP A 13 -31.24 21.93 38.64
C TRP A 13 -31.69 21.78 37.18
N ARG A 14 -31.31 22.71 36.28
CA ARG A 14 -31.63 22.55 34.85
C ARG A 14 -30.49 22.88 33.87
N LEU A 15 -29.28 23.16 34.34
CA LEU A 15 -28.15 23.48 33.45
C LEU A 15 -27.01 22.46 33.43
N GLY A 16 -27.00 21.47 34.32
CA GLY A 16 -25.91 20.48 34.41
C GLY A 16 -26.07 19.24 33.52
N VAL A 17 -27.29 18.87 33.13
CA VAL A 17 -27.56 17.59 32.44
C VAL A 17 -27.51 17.70 30.91
N VAL A 18 -27.71 18.89 30.34
CA VAL A 18 -27.77 19.06 28.88
C VAL A 18 -26.37 19.00 28.24
N VAL A 19 -25.30 19.35 28.96
CA VAL A 19 -23.94 19.39 28.39
C VAL A 19 -23.28 17.99 28.32
N LEU A 20 -23.69 17.03 29.16
CA LEU A 20 -23.11 15.68 29.18
C LEU A 20 -23.71 14.73 28.12
N ALA A 21 -24.93 14.99 27.64
CA ALA A 21 -25.53 14.17 26.57
C ALA A 21 -24.96 14.49 25.17
N ALA A 22 -24.50 15.72 24.94
CA ALA A 22 -23.94 16.13 23.65
C ALA A 22 -22.53 15.59 23.40
N LEU A 23 -21.72 15.38 24.44
CA LEU A 23 -20.36 14.83 24.31
C LEU A 23 -20.35 13.30 24.14
N ALA A 24 -21.38 12.59 24.61
CA ALA A 24 -21.51 11.14 24.39
C ALA A 24 -22.01 10.80 22.97
N ALA A 25 -22.84 11.66 22.35
CA ALA A 25 -23.32 11.45 20.99
C ALA A 25 -22.25 11.74 19.92
N GLY A 26 -21.28 12.62 20.20
CA GLY A 26 -20.19 12.95 19.27
C GLY A 26 -19.13 11.84 19.14
N LEU A 27 -18.91 11.04 20.19
CA LEU A 27 -17.90 9.98 20.20
C LEU A 27 -18.40 8.64 19.59
N LEU A 28 -19.72 8.44 19.52
CA LEU A 28 -20.32 7.27 18.85
C LEU A 28 -20.44 7.44 17.33
N GLY A 29 -20.51 8.67 16.82
CA GLY A 29 -20.67 8.94 15.38
C GLY A 29 -19.42 8.69 14.53
N VAL A 30 -18.22 8.84 15.11
CA VAL A 30 -16.96 8.73 14.35
C VAL A 30 -16.47 7.29 14.20
N LEU A 31 -16.97 6.34 15.01
CA LEU A 31 -16.55 4.94 14.95
C LEU A 31 -17.29 4.09 13.91
N LEU A 32 -18.42 4.58 13.36
CA LEU A 32 -19.27 3.80 12.45
C LEU A 32 -19.08 4.13 10.96
N ALA A 33 -18.27 5.13 10.62
CA ALA A 33 -18.07 5.56 9.23
C ALA A 33 -16.87 4.89 8.53
N GLN A 34 -16.25 3.88 9.14
CA GLN A 34 -15.31 3.03 8.40
C GLN A 34 -16.09 1.92 7.71
N GLY A 35 -16.74 2.27 6.60
CA GLY A 35 -17.21 1.28 5.64
C GLY A 35 -16.09 0.29 5.34
N PRO A 36 -16.41 -0.99 5.06
CA PRO A 36 -15.38 -1.97 4.74
C PRO A 36 -14.56 -1.40 3.58
N ALA A 37 -13.27 -1.18 3.80
CA ALA A 37 -12.35 -0.97 2.69
C ALA A 37 -12.54 -2.19 1.79
N ARG A 38 -13.12 -1.99 0.60
CA ARG A 38 -13.27 -3.08 -0.36
C ARG A 38 -11.86 -3.60 -0.61
N ALA A 39 -11.65 -4.90 -0.36
CA ALA A 39 -10.34 -5.50 -0.56
C ALA A 39 -9.90 -5.35 -2.02
N HIS A 40 -10.87 -5.22 -2.92
CA HIS A 40 -10.73 -4.98 -4.35
C HIS A 40 -11.19 -3.55 -4.70
N ASP A 41 -10.27 -2.59 -4.64
CA ASP A 41 -10.47 -1.23 -5.14
C ASP A 41 -10.38 -1.14 -6.68
N HIS A 42 -10.09 -2.25 -7.36
CA HIS A 42 -9.84 -2.35 -8.81
C HIS A 42 -8.83 -1.30 -9.32
N LEU A 43 -7.88 -0.90 -8.48
CA LEU A 43 -6.78 -0.02 -8.85
C LEU A 43 -5.46 -0.79 -8.89
N VAL A 44 -4.60 -0.41 -9.85
CA VAL A 44 -3.21 -0.84 -9.91
C VAL A 44 -2.50 -0.32 -8.66
N PRO A 45 -1.97 -1.19 -7.79
CA PRO A 45 -1.48 -0.75 -6.50
C PRO A 45 -0.19 0.06 -6.63
N GLU A 46 0.02 0.95 -5.66
CA GLU A 46 1.32 1.56 -5.46
C GLU A 46 2.28 0.56 -4.81
N THR A 47 3.58 0.74 -5.05
CA THR A 47 4.61 -0.09 -4.43
C THR A 47 5.77 0.74 -3.89
N ALA A 48 6.48 0.20 -2.89
CA ALA A 48 7.70 0.80 -2.37
C ALA A 48 8.73 -0.26 -2.00
N LEU A 49 10.01 -0.01 -2.30
CA LEU A 49 11.11 -0.80 -1.78
C LEU A 49 11.49 -0.29 -0.39
N LYS A 50 11.60 -1.21 0.58
CA LYS A 50 11.91 -0.87 1.97
C LYS A 50 13.03 -1.74 2.54
N LYS A 51 13.72 -1.18 3.54
CA LYS A 51 14.64 -1.89 4.45
C LYS A 51 14.21 -1.63 5.89
N GLY A 52 13.69 -2.66 6.56
CA GLY A 52 12.95 -2.43 7.81
C GLY A 52 11.77 -1.50 7.55
N ASP A 53 11.60 -0.48 8.39
CA ASP A 53 10.54 0.53 8.23
C ASP A 53 10.92 1.66 7.27
N ARG A 54 12.21 1.81 6.97
CA ARG A 54 12.73 2.84 6.06
C ARG A 54 12.31 2.54 4.63
N GLY A 55 11.64 3.51 3.99
CA GLY A 55 11.46 3.55 2.55
C GLY A 55 12.77 3.87 1.84
N LEU A 56 13.07 3.14 0.77
CA LEU A 56 14.19 3.40 -0.13
C LEU A 56 13.67 4.08 -1.40
N GLN A 57 12.72 3.44 -2.08
CA GLN A 57 12.24 3.88 -3.39
C GLN A 57 10.74 3.68 -3.51
N SER A 58 10.08 4.58 -4.24
CA SER A 58 8.75 4.31 -4.80
C SER A 58 8.90 3.48 -6.07
N GLY A 59 8.01 2.50 -6.27
CA GLY A 59 8.05 1.65 -7.44
C GLY A 59 7.67 2.40 -8.71
N THR A 60 8.50 2.25 -9.75
CA THR A 60 8.21 2.83 -11.06
C THR A 60 7.51 1.80 -11.92
N ARG A 61 6.32 2.11 -12.45
CA ARG A 61 5.60 1.23 -13.39
C ARG A 61 6.44 1.01 -14.65
N VAL A 62 6.64 -0.25 -15.02
CA VAL A 62 7.44 -0.67 -16.18
C VAL A 62 6.77 -1.83 -16.90
N MET A 63 7.20 -2.09 -18.14
CA MET A 63 6.68 -3.17 -18.99
C MET A 63 5.19 -2.98 -19.26
N GLU A 64 4.33 -3.64 -18.49
CA GLU A 64 2.90 -3.65 -18.70
C GLU A 64 2.14 -3.64 -17.37
N SER A 65 0.95 -3.06 -17.39
CA SER A 65 -0.11 -3.38 -16.45
C SER A 65 -1.39 -3.68 -17.20
N SER A 66 -2.15 -4.66 -16.73
CA SER A 66 -3.47 -4.99 -17.24
C SER A 66 -4.44 -5.05 -16.07
N TRP A 67 -5.45 -4.19 -16.10
CA TRP A 67 -6.39 -4.02 -15.00
C TRP A 67 -7.81 -3.90 -15.53
N ARG A 68 -8.77 -4.46 -14.81
CA ARG A 68 -10.17 -4.42 -15.20
C ARG A 68 -11.02 -3.87 -14.08
N ARG A 69 -11.96 -2.99 -14.42
CA ARG A 69 -12.89 -2.42 -13.45
C ARG A 69 -14.34 -2.55 -13.92
N PRO A 70 -15.28 -2.85 -13.00
CA PRO A 70 -16.70 -2.78 -13.31
C PRO A 70 -17.10 -1.37 -13.76
N SER A 71 -17.94 -1.29 -14.79
CA SER A 71 -18.53 -0.06 -15.34
C SER A 71 -19.97 -0.34 -15.76
N GLY A 72 -20.90 -0.13 -14.82
CA GLY A 72 -22.28 -0.61 -14.97
C GLY A 72 -22.34 -2.13 -15.06
N ASP A 73 -23.00 -2.65 -16.10
CA ASP A 73 -23.08 -4.09 -16.40
C ASP A 73 -21.89 -4.61 -17.24
N LEU A 74 -20.93 -3.73 -17.53
CA LEU A 74 -19.76 -4.04 -18.35
C LEU A 74 -18.48 -4.04 -17.51
N CYS A 75 -17.42 -4.57 -18.14
CA CYS A 75 -16.08 -4.57 -17.59
C CYS A 75 -15.14 -3.80 -18.53
N GLU A 76 -14.58 -2.71 -18.03
CA GLU A 76 -13.61 -1.90 -18.76
C GLU A 76 -12.20 -2.42 -18.50
N LEU A 77 -11.51 -2.82 -19.57
CA LEU A 77 -10.11 -3.23 -19.55
C LEU A 77 -9.21 -2.03 -19.80
N GLU A 78 -8.24 -1.82 -18.93
CA GLU A 78 -7.16 -0.86 -19.07
C GLU A 78 -5.83 -1.60 -19.13
N THR A 79 -5.23 -1.62 -20.31
CA THR A 79 -3.87 -2.12 -20.52
C THR A 79 -2.95 -0.97 -20.87
N THR A 80 -1.86 -0.81 -20.13
CA THR A 80 -0.88 0.24 -20.35
C THR A 80 0.52 -0.35 -20.49
N PHE A 81 1.22 0.04 -21.55
CA PHE A 81 2.63 -0.28 -21.76
C PHE A 81 3.53 0.87 -21.32
N TYR A 82 4.51 0.55 -20.49
CA TYR A 82 5.44 1.51 -19.90
C TYR A 82 6.85 1.33 -20.46
N ARG A 83 7.56 2.43 -20.62
CA ARG A 83 9.01 2.37 -20.88
C ARG A 83 9.71 1.81 -19.64
N THR A 84 10.55 0.81 -19.85
CA THR A 84 11.42 0.31 -18.78
C THR A 84 12.46 1.36 -18.43
N ARG A 85 12.47 1.73 -17.16
CA ARG A 85 13.46 2.64 -16.56
C ARG A 85 13.64 2.23 -15.11
N PHE A 86 14.80 2.54 -14.54
CA PHE A 86 15.10 2.25 -13.15
C PHE A 86 15.26 3.57 -12.39
N PRO A 87 14.79 3.64 -11.13
CA PRO A 87 15.08 4.79 -10.28
C PRO A 87 16.58 4.90 -9.98
N GLU A 88 17.01 6.02 -9.41
CA GLU A 88 18.38 6.16 -8.92
C GLU A 88 18.69 5.09 -7.86
N THR A 89 19.96 4.68 -7.81
CA THR A 89 20.39 3.54 -7.01
C THR A 89 20.40 3.86 -5.51
N ASP A 90 19.88 2.93 -4.69
CA ASP A 90 20.09 2.94 -3.25
C ASP A 90 21.20 1.98 -2.83
N SER A 91 22.10 2.45 -1.96
CA SER A 91 23.18 1.63 -1.44
C SER A 91 22.75 0.82 -0.20
N VAL A 92 22.86 -0.50 -0.28
CA VAL A 92 22.50 -1.44 0.80
C VAL A 92 23.67 -2.35 1.17
N ALA A 93 23.64 -2.97 2.34
CA ALA A 93 24.66 -3.96 2.68
C ALA A 93 24.46 -5.24 1.87
N ALA A 94 25.54 -5.97 1.57
CA ALA A 94 25.44 -7.35 1.12
C ALA A 94 24.70 -8.19 2.18
N GLY A 95 23.80 -9.08 1.75
CA GLY A 95 22.93 -9.85 2.63
C GLY A 95 21.73 -9.07 3.17
N ALA A 96 21.51 -7.81 2.77
CA ALA A 96 20.37 -7.05 3.26
C ALA A 96 19.04 -7.73 2.92
N ARG A 97 18.20 -7.90 3.96
CA ARG A 97 16.79 -8.27 3.83
C ARG A 97 15.99 -7.03 3.43
N LEU A 98 15.39 -7.08 2.24
CA LEU A 98 14.60 -6.01 1.65
C LEU A 98 13.16 -6.49 1.46
N ARG A 99 12.24 -5.56 1.24
CA ARG A 99 10.86 -5.90 0.89
C ARG A 99 10.30 -4.94 -0.14
N VAL A 100 9.58 -5.49 -1.12
CA VAL A 100 8.67 -4.68 -1.94
C VAL A 100 7.33 -4.69 -1.23
N ARG A 101 6.91 -3.53 -0.72
CA ARG A 101 5.58 -3.33 -0.17
C ARG A 101 4.62 -3.00 -1.30
N THR A 102 3.52 -3.74 -1.40
CA THR A 102 2.40 -3.44 -2.29
C THR A 102 1.23 -2.94 -1.47
N PHE A 103 0.81 -1.70 -1.71
CA PHE A 103 -0.27 -1.04 -0.97
C PHE A 103 -1.63 -1.47 -1.52
N LYS A 104 -1.99 -2.72 -1.23
CA LYS A 104 -3.29 -3.33 -1.52
C LYS A 104 -3.65 -4.27 -0.39
N ALA A 105 -4.90 -4.23 0.06
CA ALA A 105 -5.39 -5.15 1.09
C ALA A 105 -5.44 -6.60 0.58
N GLN A 106 -5.85 -6.78 -0.68
CA GLN A 106 -5.88 -8.08 -1.34
C GLN A 106 -4.47 -8.66 -1.50
N ARG A 107 -4.31 -9.91 -1.09
CA ARG A 107 -3.07 -10.67 -1.29
C ARG A 107 -2.86 -10.94 -2.79
N PRO A 108 -1.67 -10.68 -3.34
CA PRO A 108 -1.33 -11.17 -4.68
C PRO A 108 -1.37 -12.70 -4.71
N ASP A 109 -1.93 -13.27 -5.77
CA ASP A 109 -1.92 -14.71 -6.01
C ASP A 109 -0.49 -15.19 -6.33
N SER A 110 0.25 -14.40 -7.12
CA SER A 110 1.69 -14.55 -7.34
C SER A 110 2.40 -13.20 -7.23
N PHE A 111 3.68 -13.23 -6.83
CA PHE A 111 4.52 -12.04 -6.85
C PHE A 111 5.98 -12.46 -7.06
N GLU A 112 6.57 -12.01 -8.15
CA GLU A 112 7.91 -12.38 -8.59
C GLU A 112 8.86 -11.19 -8.52
N ILE A 113 10.15 -11.47 -8.38
CA ILE A 113 11.20 -10.44 -8.38
C ILE A 113 12.35 -10.98 -9.23
N ALA A 114 12.48 -10.47 -10.45
CA ALA A 114 13.60 -10.73 -11.34
C ALA A 114 14.72 -9.71 -11.08
N ALA A 115 15.96 -10.20 -10.94
CA ALA A 115 17.13 -9.37 -10.74
C ALA A 115 18.10 -9.48 -11.93
N TYR A 116 18.37 -8.34 -12.55
CA TYR A 116 19.30 -8.19 -13.66
C TYR A 116 20.60 -7.52 -13.20
N ARG A 117 21.68 -7.78 -13.93
CA ARG A 117 23.04 -7.31 -13.60
C ARG A 117 23.38 -5.97 -14.26
N ALA A 118 22.75 -5.69 -15.39
CA ALA A 118 23.07 -4.55 -16.23
C ALA A 118 21.83 -4.13 -17.01
N VAL A 119 21.88 -2.91 -17.53
CA VAL A 119 20.93 -2.37 -18.50
C VAL A 119 21.69 -1.90 -19.75
N ASP A 120 21.02 -1.83 -20.89
CA ASP A 120 21.56 -1.29 -22.13
C ASP A 120 21.51 0.26 -22.15
N ALA A 121 21.91 0.87 -23.27
CA ALA A 121 21.93 2.32 -23.43
C ALA A 121 20.53 2.94 -23.34
N GLU A 122 19.48 2.16 -23.62
CA GLU A 122 18.08 2.53 -23.54
C GLU A 122 17.46 2.26 -22.16
N GLY A 123 18.25 1.75 -21.21
CA GLY A 123 17.82 1.46 -19.84
C GLY A 123 17.04 0.15 -19.69
N ARG A 124 17.08 -0.73 -20.69
CA ARG A 124 16.41 -2.03 -20.66
C ARG A 124 17.33 -3.08 -20.03
N PRO A 125 16.80 -4.03 -19.25
CA PRO A 125 17.61 -5.08 -18.65
C PRO A 125 18.30 -5.93 -19.71
N VAL A 126 19.58 -6.27 -19.46
CA VAL A 126 20.39 -7.10 -20.35
C VAL A 126 20.55 -8.50 -19.78
N GLY A 127 20.38 -9.50 -20.64
CA GLY A 127 20.52 -10.92 -20.32
C GLY A 127 19.35 -11.48 -19.52
N GLU A 128 19.51 -12.72 -19.06
CA GLU A 128 18.48 -13.39 -18.28
C GLU A 128 18.41 -12.85 -16.84
N GLY A 129 17.21 -12.46 -16.44
CA GLY A 129 16.92 -12.06 -15.07
C GLY A 129 16.95 -13.27 -14.14
N ARG A 130 17.59 -13.16 -12.99
CA ARG A 130 17.54 -14.20 -11.97
C ARG A 130 16.35 -13.96 -11.04
N LEU A 131 15.40 -14.88 -10.99
CA LEU A 131 14.34 -14.85 -9.99
C LEU A 131 14.93 -14.96 -8.57
N LEU A 132 14.51 -14.05 -7.70
CA LEU A 132 14.89 -14.04 -6.30
C LEU A 132 13.85 -14.80 -5.48
N GLY A 133 14.31 -15.67 -4.59
CA GLY A 133 13.44 -16.27 -3.57
C GLY A 133 12.81 -15.19 -2.70
N ARG A 134 11.50 -15.28 -2.50
CA ARG A 134 10.72 -14.31 -1.72
C ARG A 134 9.68 -14.99 -0.84
N THR A 135 9.31 -14.33 0.25
CA THR A 135 8.16 -14.67 1.09
C THR A 135 7.15 -13.53 1.07
N LEU A 136 5.85 -13.84 1.08
CA LEU A 136 4.80 -12.83 1.26
C LEU A 136 4.43 -12.72 2.73
N GLU A 137 4.58 -11.52 3.27
CA GLU A 137 4.21 -11.18 4.65
C GLU A 137 3.06 -10.17 4.64
N ARG A 138 2.04 -10.42 5.46
CA ARG A 138 0.88 -9.52 5.59
C ARG A 138 1.25 -8.30 6.42
N VAL A 139 0.85 -7.11 5.99
CA VAL A 139 0.98 -5.88 6.77
C VAL A 139 -0.37 -5.51 7.35
N VAL A 140 -0.45 -5.39 8.67
CA VAL A 140 -1.68 -5.14 9.41
C VAL A 140 -1.59 -3.81 10.15
N GLU A 141 -2.59 -2.96 9.96
CA GLU A 141 -2.79 -1.71 10.71
C GLU A 141 -4.21 -1.70 11.25
N ASN A 142 -4.38 -1.40 12.53
CA ASN A 142 -5.68 -1.39 13.21
C ASN A 142 -6.50 -2.68 12.99
N GLY A 143 -5.83 -3.84 12.98
CA GLY A 143 -6.46 -5.15 12.77
C GLY A 143 -6.86 -5.46 11.33
N ARG A 144 -6.63 -4.54 10.37
CA ARG A 144 -6.95 -4.74 8.95
C ARG A 144 -5.68 -4.91 8.13
N THR A 145 -5.77 -5.75 7.09
CA THR A 145 -4.67 -5.86 6.12
C THR A 145 -4.67 -4.62 5.24
N VAL A 146 -3.55 -3.92 5.19
CA VAL A 146 -3.40 -2.69 4.40
C VAL A 146 -2.41 -2.84 3.26
N ALA A 147 -1.51 -3.82 3.35
CA ALA A 147 -0.49 -4.07 2.35
C ALA A 147 0.06 -5.50 2.45
N TRP A 148 0.88 -5.88 1.47
CA TRP A 148 1.66 -7.11 1.47
C TRP A 148 3.13 -6.79 1.16
N ASP A 149 4.03 -7.42 1.91
CA ASP A 149 5.46 -7.30 1.74
C ASP A 149 6.00 -8.56 1.03
N ALA A 150 6.56 -8.41 -0.17
CA ALA A 150 7.38 -9.42 -0.82
C ALA A 150 8.82 -9.30 -0.33
N VAL A 151 9.20 -10.13 0.63
CA VAL A 151 10.47 -10.05 1.36
C VAL A 151 11.53 -10.92 0.69
N PHE A 152 12.69 -10.35 0.40
CA PHE A 152 13.78 -11.00 -0.34
C PHE A 152 15.15 -10.54 0.18
N SER A 153 16.25 -11.01 -0.43
CA SER A 153 17.60 -10.58 -0.05
C SER A 153 18.54 -10.45 -1.24
N VAL A 154 19.44 -9.47 -1.18
CA VAL A 154 20.52 -9.24 -2.14
C VAL A 154 21.86 -9.63 -1.51
N LYS A 155 22.57 -10.62 -2.05
CA LYS A 155 23.65 -11.32 -1.32
C LYS A 155 25.07 -10.95 -1.75
N ASN A 156 25.29 -10.73 -3.04
CA ASN A 156 26.64 -10.54 -3.57
C ASN A 156 27.09 -9.09 -3.31
N PRO A 157 28.29 -8.85 -2.74
CA PRO A 157 28.82 -7.51 -2.47
C PRO A 157 29.20 -6.77 -3.76
N GLY A 158 29.26 -5.44 -3.68
CA GLY A 158 29.71 -4.55 -4.76
C GLY A 158 28.89 -4.60 -6.05
N ARG A 159 27.66 -5.14 -6.01
CA ARG A 159 26.89 -5.50 -7.20
C ARG A 159 25.60 -4.71 -7.32
N ASP A 160 25.31 -4.29 -8.54
CA ASP A 160 24.04 -3.71 -8.96
C ASP A 160 22.96 -4.80 -9.15
N TYR A 161 21.76 -4.46 -8.69
CA TYR A 161 20.54 -5.24 -8.83
C TYR A 161 19.47 -4.34 -9.42
N TYR A 162 19.27 -4.49 -10.73
CA TYR A 162 18.14 -3.91 -11.45
C TYR A 162 16.97 -4.87 -11.26
N LEU A 163 16.01 -4.50 -10.42
CA LEU A 163 14.92 -5.36 -9.99
C LEU A 163 13.66 -5.02 -10.79
N ILE A 164 13.04 -6.04 -11.39
CA ILE A 164 11.68 -5.96 -11.90
C ILE A 164 10.83 -6.88 -11.04
N SER A 165 9.80 -6.32 -10.41
CA SER A 165 8.83 -7.08 -9.64
C SER A 165 7.48 -7.08 -10.35
N GLU A 166 6.83 -8.22 -10.38
CA GLU A 166 5.50 -8.39 -10.99
C GLU A 166 4.56 -9.02 -9.98
N GLY A 167 3.34 -8.50 -9.88
CA GLY A 167 2.29 -9.08 -9.04
C GLY A 167 1.06 -9.41 -9.87
N HIS A 168 0.40 -10.51 -9.53
CA HIS A 168 -0.86 -10.93 -10.12
C HIS A 168 -1.95 -11.05 -9.06
N TRP A 169 -3.17 -10.66 -9.44
CA TRP A 169 -4.37 -10.70 -8.63
C TRP A 169 -5.54 -11.19 -9.46
N GLN A 170 -6.18 -12.26 -8.99
CA GLN A 170 -7.47 -12.67 -9.49
C GLN A 170 -8.54 -11.70 -9.01
N ASP A 171 -9.30 -11.11 -9.93
CA ASP A 171 -10.37 -10.16 -9.60
C ASP A 171 -11.67 -10.85 -9.16
N ARG A 172 -11.65 -11.47 -7.99
CA ARG A 172 -12.76 -12.29 -7.47
C ARG A 172 -14.02 -11.50 -7.11
N GLU A 173 -13.89 -10.21 -6.80
CA GLU A 173 -15.02 -9.34 -6.42
C GLU A 173 -15.50 -8.42 -7.56
N GLY A 174 -14.87 -8.53 -8.73
CA GLY A 174 -15.20 -7.72 -9.91
C GLY A 174 -15.41 -8.57 -11.14
N CYS A 175 -14.56 -8.35 -12.13
CA CYS A 175 -14.75 -8.87 -13.47
C CYS A 175 -14.25 -10.31 -13.68
N GLY A 176 -13.67 -10.94 -12.66
CA GLY A 176 -13.30 -12.35 -12.69
C GLY A 176 -12.04 -12.69 -13.49
N ASP A 177 -11.30 -11.70 -13.99
CA ASP A 177 -10.08 -11.89 -14.78
C ASP A 177 -8.80 -11.74 -13.92
N ASP A 178 -7.67 -12.20 -14.45
CA ASP A 178 -6.34 -11.91 -13.89
C ASP A 178 -5.97 -10.43 -14.12
N GLN A 179 -5.33 -9.84 -13.11
CA GLN A 179 -4.88 -8.45 -13.11
C GLN A 179 -3.44 -8.40 -12.68
N TYR A 180 -2.61 -7.68 -13.43
CA TYR A 180 -1.18 -7.65 -13.15
C TYR A 180 -0.56 -6.28 -13.40
N ALA A 181 0.56 -6.06 -12.75
CA ALA A 181 1.40 -4.90 -12.98
C ALA A 181 2.84 -5.19 -12.61
N SER A 182 3.75 -4.52 -13.32
CA SER A 182 5.19 -4.62 -13.14
C SER A 182 5.79 -3.29 -12.64
N TRP A 183 6.74 -3.39 -11.70
CA TRP A 183 7.45 -2.25 -11.11
C TRP A 183 8.95 -2.47 -11.11
N SER A 184 9.73 -1.40 -11.28
CA SER A 184 11.19 -1.44 -11.20
C SER A 184 11.76 -0.77 -9.95
N PHE A 185 12.90 -1.29 -9.49
CA PHE A 185 13.73 -0.76 -8.42
C PHE A 185 15.21 -0.98 -8.72
N HIS A 186 16.12 -0.18 -8.15
CA HIS A 186 17.55 -0.36 -8.35
C HIS A 186 18.33 -0.22 -7.04
N VAL A 187 19.03 -1.28 -6.64
CA VAL A 187 19.93 -1.22 -5.48
C VAL A 187 21.32 -1.68 -5.84
N LYS A 188 22.31 -1.13 -5.12
CA LYS A 188 23.69 -1.58 -5.17
C LYS A 188 24.14 -2.06 -3.80
N THR A 189 24.68 -3.26 -3.74
CA THR A 189 25.32 -3.74 -2.52
C THR A 189 26.67 -3.06 -2.32
N ARG A 190 26.96 -2.66 -1.08
CA ARG A 190 28.29 -2.22 -0.67
C ARG A 190 29.28 -3.37 -0.77
N ALA A 191 30.53 -3.02 -1.07
CA ALA A 191 31.66 -3.95 -1.04
C ALA A 191 31.92 -4.42 0.39
#